data_AF-A0A376FU22-F1
#
_entry.id   AF-A0A376FU22-F1
#
_cell.length_a   1.000
_cell.length_b   1.000
_cell.length_c   1.000
_cell.angle_alpha   90.00
_cell.angle_beta   90.00
_cell.angle_gamma   90.00
#
_symmetry.space_group_name_H-M   'P 1'
#
loop_
_entity.id
_entity.type
_entity.pdbx_description
1 polymer ?
#
loop_
_entity_poly.entity_id
_entity_poly.type
_entity_poly.pdbx_seq_one_letter_code
_entity_poly.pdbx_strand_id
1 'polypeptide(L)'
;MDGRDILREWREKGQREPVLILTARDALEERVEGLRLGADDYLCKPFALIEVAARLEALMRRTNGQASNELRHGNVMLDPGKRIATLAGEPLTLKPKEFALLELLMRNAGRVLPRKLIEEKLYTWDEEVTSNAVEVHVHHLRRKLGSDFIRTVHGIGYTLGEK
;
A
#
# COMPACT_ATOMS: atom_id res chain seq x y z
N MET A 1 27.96 -15.88 -23.31
CA MET A 1 26.76 -15.97 -22.46
C MET A 1 26.42 -14.56 -22.04
N ASP A 2 25.39 -13.97 -22.64
CA ASP A 2 24.87 -12.62 -22.34
C ASP A 2 23.80 -12.72 -21.22
N GLY A 3 23.45 -11.60 -20.58
CA GLY A 3 22.41 -11.57 -19.54
C GLY A 3 21.04 -12.04 -20.03
N ARG A 4 20.77 -11.95 -21.34
CA ARG A 4 19.55 -12.51 -21.96
C ARG A 4 19.56 -14.04 -22.05
N ASP A 5 20.73 -14.64 -22.26
CA ASP A 5 20.85 -16.10 -22.32
C ASP A 5 20.58 -16.70 -20.93
N ILE A 6 21.07 -16.04 -19.87
CA ILE A 6 20.82 -16.41 -18.48
C ILE A 6 19.32 -16.31 -18.15
N LEU A 7 18.67 -15.20 -18.52
CA LEU A 7 17.23 -15.03 -18.27
C LEU A 7 16.40 -16.09 -19.00
N ARG A 8 16.75 -16.41 -20.25
CA ARG A 8 16.06 -17.45 -21.03
C ARG A 8 16.18 -18.81 -20.34
N GLU A 9 17.39 -19.20 -19.95
CA GLU A 9 17.64 -20.47 -19.25
C GLU A 9 16.88 -20.53 -17.91
N TRP A 10 16.84 -19.43 -17.16
CA TRP A 10 16.07 -19.33 -15.91
C TRP A 10 14.56 -19.54 -16.15
N ARG A 11 13.99 -18.88 -17.16
CA ARG A 11 12.57 -19.02 -17.50
C ARG A 11 12.24 -20.42 -18.01
N GLU A 12 13.11 -21.03 -18.81
CA GLU A 12 12.97 -22.43 -19.25
C GLU A 12 13.02 -23.42 -18.07
N LYS A 13 13.78 -23.12 -17.02
CA LYS A 13 13.83 -23.88 -15.76
C LYS A 13 12.68 -23.57 -14.79
N GLY A 14 11.73 -22.72 -15.18
CA GLY A 14 10.56 -22.38 -14.38
C GLY A 14 10.80 -21.38 -13.25
N GLN A 15 11.95 -20.71 -13.22
CA GLN A 15 12.23 -19.62 -12.27
C GLN A 15 11.41 -18.38 -12.65
N ARG A 16 10.73 -17.77 -11.67
CA ARG A 16 9.72 -16.70 -11.88
C ARG A 16 10.04 -15.41 -11.12
N GLU A 17 11.22 -15.31 -10.54
CA GLU A 17 11.70 -14.13 -9.84
C GLU A 17 11.67 -12.91 -10.78
N PRO A 18 11.28 -11.73 -10.28
CA PRO A 18 11.29 -10.50 -11.08
C PRO A 18 12.70 -10.15 -11.50
N VAL A 19 12.88 -9.75 -12.77
CA VAL A 19 14.20 -9.37 -13.29
C VAL A 19 14.16 -7.94 -13.86
N LEU A 20 15.01 -7.06 -13.33
CA LEU A 20 15.34 -5.75 -13.88
C LEU A 20 16.66 -5.86 -14.66
N ILE A 21 16.64 -5.52 -15.95
CA ILE A 21 17.88 -5.52 -16.77
C ILE A 21 18.42 -4.10 -16.90
N LEU A 22 19.69 -3.93 -16.53
CA LEU A 22 20.44 -2.70 -16.67
C LEU A 22 21.37 -2.79 -17.90
N THR A 23 21.14 -2.00 -18.94
CA THR A 23 21.87 -2.12 -20.21
C THR A 23 22.41 -0.78 -20.70
N ALA A 24 23.49 -0.77 -21.47
CA ALA A 24 23.96 0.40 -22.22
C ALA A 24 23.58 0.34 -23.71
N ARG A 25 22.76 -0.65 -24.11
CA ARG A 25 22.37 -0.88 -25.50
C ARG A 25 21.08 -0.10 -25.80
N ASP A 26 21.21 0.90 -26.66
CA ASP A 26 20.17 1.91 -26.91
C ASP A 26 19.14 1.56 -27.98
N ALA A 27 19.25 0.43 -28.69
CA ALA A 27 18.29 0.08 -29.72
C ALA A 27 16.92 -0.24 -29.10
N LEU A 28 15.91 0.56 -29.46
CA LEU A 28 14.50 0.39 -29.06
C LEU A 28 14.00 -1.05 -29.35
N GLU A 29 14.48 -1.63 -30.44
CA GLU A 29 14.17 -3.00 -30.90
C GLU A 29 14.64 -4.06 -29.90
N GLU A 30 15.82 -3.87 -29.30
CA GLU A 30 16.41 -4.77 -28.30
C GLU A 30 15.68 -4.75 -26.94
N ARG A 31 14.99 -3.64 -26.61
CA ARG A 31 14.19 -3.52 -25.36
C ARG A 31 12.84 -4.23 -25.50
N VAL A 32 12.22 -4.14 -26.68
CA VAL A 32 10.95 -4.81 -26.98
C VAL A 32 11.14 -6.32 -27.04
N GLU A 33 12.24 -6.79 -27.64
CA GLU A 33 12.56 -8.22 -27.70
C GLU A 33 12.87 -8.80 -26.31
N GLY A 34 13.57 -8.02 -25.48
CA GLY A 34 13.84 -8.35 -24.09
C GLY A 34 12.59 -8.49 -23.19
N LEU A 35 11.62 -7.58 -23.33
CA LEU A 35 10.33 -7.67 -22.63
C LEU A 35 9.52 -8.90 -23.07
N ARG A 36 9.61 -9.27 -24.36
CA ARG A 36 8.97 -10.48 -24.90
C ARG A 36 9.63 -11.78 -24.43
N LEU A 37 10.90 -11.75 -24.06
CA LEU A 37 11.66 -12.87 -23.48
C LEU A 37 11.41 -13.06 -21.97
N GLY A 38 10.56 -12.23 -21.34
CA GLY A 38 10.10 -12.43 -19.96
C GLY A 38 10.87 -11.66 -18.89
N ALA A 39 11.55 -10.57 -19.26
CA ALA A 39 12.01 -9.57 -18.30
C ALA A 39 10.87 -8.63 -17.89
N ASP A 40 10.86 -8.24 -16.63
CA ASP A 40 9.76 -7.51 -16.02
C ASP A 40 9.92 -5.97 -16.13
N ASP A 41 11.17 -5.49 -16.26
CA ASP A 41 11.50 -4.09 -16.57
C ASP A 41 12.93 -3.95 -17.14
N TYR A 42 13.20 -2.84 -17.85
CA TYR A 42 14.49 -2.48 -18.44
C TYR A 42 14.89 -1.05 -18.09
N LEU A 43 16.18 -0.84 -17.79
CA LEU A 43 16.73 0.49 -17.55
C LEU A 43 18.05 0.71 -18.30
N CYS A 44 18.14 1.80 -19.05
CA CYS A 44 19.33 2.15 -19.82
C CYS A 44 20.36 2.90 -18.94
N LYS A 45 21.65 2.71 -19.22
CA LYS A 45 22.76 3.47 -18.66
C LYS A 45 23.01 4.73 -19.49
N PRO A 46 23.30 5.89 -18.85
CA PRO A 46 23.45 6.09 -17.41
C PRO A 46 22.09 6.21 -16.69
N PHE A 47 22.01 5.71 -15.47
CA PHE A 47 20.81 5.80 -14.62
C PHE A 47 21.11 6.45 -13.27
N ALA A 48 20.09 7.04 -12.66
CA ALA A 48 20.16 7.48 -11.27
C ALA A 48 19.84 6.31 -10.32
N LEU A 49 20.53 6.22 -9.19
CA LEU A 49 20.29 5.15 -8.21
C LEU A 49 18.85 5.19 -7.65
N ILE A 50 18.28 6.39 -7.53
CA ILE A 50 16.88 6.56 -7.12
C ILE A 50 15.89 5.96 -8.13
N GLU A 51 16.22 5.98 -9.42
CA GLU A 51 15.38 5.35 -10.46
C GLU A 51 15.44 3.83 -10.37
N VAL A 52 16.64 3.27 -10.12
CA VAL A 52 16.81 1.83 -9.87
C VAL A 52 15.99 1.40 -8.66
N ALA A 53 16.07 2.13 -7.55
CA ALA A 53 15.31 1.84 -6.33
C ALA A 53 13.79 1.84 -6.58
N ALA A 54 13.27 2.88 -7.24
CA ALA A 54 11.85 2.99 -7.55
C ALA A 54 11.34 1.86 -8.47
N ARG A 55 12.16 1.40 -9.43
CA ARG A 55 11.82 0.29 -10.32
C ARG A 55 11.86 -1.06 -9.62
N LEU A 56 12.86 -1.30 -8.76
CA LEU A 56 12.91 -2.51 -7.93
C LEU A 56 11.69 -2.60 -7.00
N GLU A 57 11.32 -1.51 -6.34
CA GLU A 57 10.10 -1.45 -5.54
C GLU A 57 8.85 -1.78 -6.38
N ALA A 58 8.76 -1.26 -7.60
CA ALA A 58 7.65 -1.56 -8.50
C ALA A 58 7.57 -3.03 -8.93
N LEU A 59 8.72 -3.66 -9.16
CA LEU A 59 8.83 -5.07 -9.53
C LEU A 59 8.44 -6.01 -8.39
N MET A 60 8.89 -5.69 -7.18
CA MET A 60 8.52 -6.45 -5.97
C MET A 60 7.01 -6.37 -5.71
N ARG A 61 6.37 -5.21 -5.94
CA ARG A 61 4.90 -5.08 -5.85
C ARG A 61 4.18 -6.01 -6.83
N ARG A 62 4.67 -6.17 -8.07
CA ARG A 62 3.99 -6.98 -9.10
C ARG A 62 4.11 -8.48 -8.87
N THR A 63 5.25 -8.96 -8.38
CA THR A 63 5.56 -10.40 -8.33
C THR A 63 4.99 -11.14 -7.14
N ASN A 64 4.74 -10.46 -6.02
CA ASN A 64 4.05 -11.07 -4.88
C ASN A 64 2.53 -11.26 -5.10
N GLY A 65 1.99 -10.95 -6.29
CA GLY A 65 0.54 -10.72 -6.46
C GLY A 65 0.01 -9.56 -5.60
N GLN A 66 0.90 -8.90 -4.85
CA GLN A 66 0.64 -7.79 -3.95
C GLN A 66 0.73 -6.47 -4.71
N ALA A 67 -0.24 -6.27 -5.61
CA ALA A 67 -0.85 -4.95 -5.70
C ALA A 67 -1.54 -4.55 -4.36
N SER A 68 -1.61 -5.47 -3.40
CA SER A 68 -2.29 -5.33 -2.13
C SER A 68 -1.33 -4.77 -1.06
N ASN A 69 -1.37 -3.45 -0.89
CA ASN A 69 -1.02 -2.80 0.38
C ASN A 69 -2.17 -3.05 1.38
N GLU A 70 -2.78 -4.25 1.35
CA GLU A 70 -4.01 -4.57 2.06
C GLU A 70 -3.72 -4.63 3.55
N LEU A 71 -4.37 -3.74 4.28
CA LEU A 71 -4.40 -3.73 5.72
C LEU A 71 -5.52 -4.66 6.18
N ARG A 72 -5.25 -5.52 7.16
CA ARG A 72 -6.26 -6.45 7.72
C ARG A 72 -6.29 -6.36 9.24
N HIS A 73 -7.50 -6.27 9.80
CA HIS A 73 -7.73 -6.34 11.25
C HIS A 73 -9.09 -6.97 11.53
N GLY A 74 -9.11 -8.10 12.23
CA GLY A 74 -10.31 -8.93 12.36
C GLY A 74 -10.89 -9.29 10.98
N ASN A 75 -12.19 -9.04 10.82
CA ASN A 75 -12.90 -9.26 9.56
C ASN A 75 -12.82 -8.07 8.59
N VAL A 76 -12.09 -6.99 8.92
CA VAL A 76 -11.96 -5.81 8.07
C VAL A 76 -10.71 -5.91 7.22
N MET A 77 -10.87 -5.67 5.92
CA MET A 77 -9.78 -5.48 4.97
C MET A 77 -9.89 -4.10 4.33
N LEU A 78 -8.76 -3.43 4.15
CA LEU A 78 -8.67 -2.14 3.48
C LEU A 78 -7.52 -2.19 2.46
N ASP A 79 -7.78 -1.84 1.20
CA ASP A 79 -6.78 -1.64 0.16
C ASP A 79 -6.62 -0.12 -0.07
N PRO A 80 -5.55 0.51 0.47
CA PRO A 80 -5.27 1.94 0.30
C PRO A 80 -5.02 2.33 -1.16
N GLY A 81 -4.40 1.43 -1.93
CA GLY A 81 -4.07 1.68 -3.34
C GLY A 81 -5.32 1.80 -4.20
N LYS A 82 -6.34 0.98 -3.92
CA LYS A 82 -7.62 0.99 -4.62
C LYS A 82 -8.72 1.82 -3.93
N ARG A 83 -8.46 2.31 -2.71
CA ARG A 83 -9.44 2.92 -1.81
C ARG A 83 -10.68 2.04 -1.59
N ILE A 84 -10.46 0.75 -1.41
CA ILE A 84 -11.52 -0.24 -1.15
C ILE A 84 -11.46 -0.65 0.32
N ALA A 85 -12.62 -0.80 0.94
CA ALA A 85 -12.75 -1.44 2.25
C ALA A 85 -13.81 -2.54 2.18
N THR A 86 -13.62 -3.61 2.94
CA THR A 86 -14.58 -4.70 3.10
C THR A 86 -14.71 -5.10 4.56
N LEU A 87 -15.88 -5.61 4.94
CA LEU A 87 -16.16 -6.23 6.23
C LEU A 87 -16.69 -7.64 5.98
N ALA A 88 -15.97 -8.65 6.48
CA ALA A 88 -16.27 -10.06 6.25
C ALA A 88 -16.40 -10.43 4.75
N GLY A 89 -15.62 -9.76 3.90
CA GLY A 89 -15.65 -9.95 2.44
C GLY A 89 -16.68 -9.09 1.70
N GLU A 90 -17.63 -8.46 2.39
CA GLU A 90 -18.64 -7.61 1.79
C GLU A 90 -18.14 -6.15 1.64
N PRO A 91 -18.46 -5.45 0.53
CA PRO A 91 -18.06 -4.06 0.33
C PRO A 91 -18.51 -3.13 1.46
N LEU A 92 -17.57 -2.35 1.99
CA LEU A 92 -17.82 -1.39 3.05
C LEU A 92 -17.64 0.05 2.54
N THR A 93 -18.74 0.78 2.42
CA THR A 93 -18.72 2.19 1.99
C THR A 93 -18.27 3.11 3.11
N LEU A 94 -17.13 3.77 2.91
CA LEU A 94 -16.55 4.74 3.85
C LEU A 94 -16.46 6.12 3.20
N LYS A 95 -16.74 7.17 3.98
CA LYS A 95 -16.45 8.55 3.56
C LYS A 95 -14.93 8.77 3.54
N PRO A 96 -14.41 9.77 2.80
CA PRO A 96 -12.95 9.98 2.68
C PRO A 96 -12.21 10.08 4.03
N LYS A 97 -12.75 10.85 5.00
CA LYS A 97 -12.13 10.98 6.33
C LYS A 97 -12.30 9.73 7.20
N GLU A 98 -13.38 8.96 7.02
CA GLU A 98 -13.56 7.67 7.70
C GLU A 98 -12.56 6.64 7.18
N PHE A 99 -12.35 6.60 5.87
CA PHE A 99 -11.33 5.76 5.23
C PHE A 99 -9.92 6.13 5.72
N ALA A 100 -9.57 7.42 5.69
CA ALA A 100 -8.28 7.90 6.14
C ALA A 100 -8.01 7.59 7.63
N LEU A 101 -9.03 7.77 8.49
CA LEU A 101 -8.93 7.41 9.91
C LEU A 101 -8.71 5.91 10.10
N LEU A 102 -9.49 5.08 9.39
CA LEU A 102 -9.36 3.63 9.48
C LEU A 102 -8.00 3.16 8.99
N GLU A 103 -7.54 3.68 7.85
CA GLU A 103 -6.20 3.40 7.32
C GLU A 103 -5.11 3.79 8.33
N LEU A 104 -5.19 4.99 8.90
CA LEU A 104 -4.23 5.48 9.89
C LEU A 104 -4.15 4.56 11.11
N LEU A 105 -5.30 4.13 11.63
CA LEU A 105 -5.38 3.20 12.77
C LEU A 105 -4.84 1.82 12.40
N MET A 106 -5.18 1.28 11.22
CA MET A 106 -4.72 -0.03 10.77
C MET A 106 -3.21 -0.07 10.47
N ARG A 107 -2.63 1.01 9.96
CA ARG A 107 -1.16 1.15 9.81
C ARG A 107 -0.43 1.22 11.15
N ASN A 108 -1.13 1.61 12.22
CA ASN A 108 -0.58 1.73 13.58
C ASN A 108 -1.23 0.74 14.54
N ALA A 109 -1.62 -0.45 14.05
CA ALA A 109 -2.23 -1.48 14.87
C ALA A 109 -1.39 -1.79 16.12
N GLY A 110 -2.04 -1.90 17.27
CA GLY A 110 -1.38 -2.11 18.57
C GLY A 110 -0.81 -0.86 19.24
N ARG A 111 -0.86 0.31 18.59
CA ARG A 111 -0.43 1.59 19.18
C ARG A 111 -1.64 2.46 19.51
N VAL A 112 -1.52 3.24 20.58
CA VAL A 112 -2.48 4.31 20.89
C VAL A 112 -2.04 5.55 20.14
N LEU A 113 -2.91 6.06 19.27
CA LEU A 113 -2.69 7.31 18.55
C LEU A 113 -3.31 8.47 19.34
N PRO A 114 -2.51 9.48 19.75
CA PRO A 114 -3.02 10.66 20.41
C PRO A 114 -4.01 11.42 19.52
N ARG A 115 -5.06 12.02 20.10
CA ARG A 115 -6.08 12.74 19.32
C ARG A 115 -5.48 13.82 18.41
N LYS A 116 -4.55 14.63 18.95
CA LYS A 116 -3.86 15.68 18.17
C LYS A 116 -3.11 15.15 16.95
N LEU A 117 -2.46 13.99 17.07
CA LEU A 117 -1.76 13.36 15.95
C LEU A 117 -2.74 12.90 14.87
N ILE A 118 -3.92 12.41 15.27
CA ILE A 118 -4.97 12.03 14.32
C ILE A 118 -5.48 13.29 13.61
N GLU A 119 -5.76 14.36 14.35
CA GLU A 119 -6.18 15.65 13.78
C GLU A 119 -5.16 16.18 12.74
N GLU A 120 -3.88 16.24 13.10
CA GLU A 120 -2.78 16.67 12.21
C GLU A 120 -2.64 15.83 10.93
N LYS A 121 -2.99 14.55 10.99
CA LYS A 121 -2.92 13.64 9.84
C LYS A 121 -4.17 13.67 8.98
N LEU A 122 -5.32 14.01 9.56
CA LEU A 122 -6.59 14.02 8.85
C LEU A 122 -6.90 15.37 8.21
N TYR A 123 -6.47 16.46 8.82
CA TYR A 123 -6.85 17.82 8.41
C TYR A 123 -5.62 18.62 8.00
N THR A 124 -5.77 19.38 6.93
CA THR A 124 -4.77 20.36 6.49
C THR A 124 -4.89 21.63 7.33
N TRP A 125 -3.82 22.43 7.40
CA TRP A 125 -3.80 23.70 8.17
C TRP A 125 -4.93 24.67 7.81
N ASP A 126 -5.45 24.60 6.58
CA ASP A 126 -6.52 25.47 6.07
C ASP A 126 -7.96 24.93 6.31
N GLU A 127 -8.12 23.72 6.87
CA GLU A 127 -9.44 23.18 7.18
C GLU A 127 -9.86 23.59 8.60
N GLU A 128 -10.99 24.31 8.76
CA GLU A 128 -11.59 24.56 10.07
C GLU A 128 -12.03 23.23 10.71
N VAL A 129 -11.24 22.74 11.66
CA VAL A 129 -11.54 21.51 12.40
C VAL A 129 -12.41 21.87 13.61
N THR A 130 -13.63 21.31 13.66
CA THR A 130 -14.41 21.37 14.90
C THR A 130 -13.72 20.52 15.97
N SER A 131 -13.71 20.99 17.22
CA SER A 131 -13.03 20.34 18.37
C SER A 131 -13.40 18.86 18.59
N ASN A 132 -14.49 18.39 17.97
CA ASN A 132 -15.03 17.03 18.07
C ASN A 132 -15.02 16.22 16.76
N ALA A 133 -14.31 16.68 15.72
CA ALA A 133 -14.42 16.07 14.39
C ALA A 133 -13.92 14.61 14.35
N VAL A 134 -12.85 14.29 15.09
CA VAL A 134 -12.32 12.92 15.21
C VAL A 134 -13.32 12.01 15.90
N GLU A 135 -13.94 12.47 17.00
CA GLU A 135 -14.96 11.75 17.77
C GLU A 135 -16.14 11.35 16.87
N VAL A 136 -16.59 12.25 15.99
CA VAL A 136 -17.67 11.99 15.03
C VAL A 136 -17.27 10.89 14.03
N HIS A 137 -16.05 10.95 13.47
CA HIS A 137 -15.58 9.91 12.55
C HIS A 137 -15.39 8.55 13.24
N VAL A 138 -14.89 8.52 14.47
CA VAL A 138 -14.82 7.29 15.27
C VAL A 138 -16.22 6.73 15.53
N HIS A 139 -17.19 7.59 15.86
CA HIS A 139 -18.58 7.17 16.07
C HIS A 139 -19.17 6.52 14.82
N HIS A 140 -18.97 7.13 13.64
CA HIS A 140 -19.45 6.54 12.37
C HIS A 140 -18.76 5.21 12.04
N LEU A 141 -17.45 5.09 12.26
CA LEU A 141 -16.73 3.84 12.04
C LEU A 141 -17.24 2.74 12.98
N ARG A 142 -17.42 3.03 14.27
CA ARG A 142 -17.98 2.06 15.23
C ARG A 142 -19.38 1.60 14.87
N ARG A 143 -20.22 2.50 14.35
CA ARG A 143 -21.55 2.14 13.84
C ARG A 143 -21.50 1.15 12.67
N LYS A 144 -20.42 1.15 11.88
CA LYS A 144 -20.24 0.27 10.72
C LYS A 144 -19.48 -1.01 11.05
N LEU A 145 -18.51 -0.94 11.96
CA LEU A 145 -17.53 -2.00 12.23
C LEU A 145 -17.76 -2.72 13.57
N GLY A 146 -18.64 -2.19 14.42
CA GLY A 146 -18.81 -2.61 15.81
C GLY A 146 -18.11 -1.65 16.78
N SER A 147 -18.69 -1.50 17.98
CA SER A 147 -18.20 -0.58 19.02
C SER A 147 -16.76 -0.85 19.43
N ASP A 148 -16.38 -2.13 19.44
CA ASP A 148 -15.13 -2.59 20.03
C ASP A 148 -13.96 -2.55 19.03
N PHE A 149 -14.26 -2.40 17.73
CA PHE A 149 -13.26 -2.35 16.67
C PHE A 149 -12.27 -1.19 16.83
N ILE A 150 -12.74 -0.07 17.38
CA ILE A 150 -11.91 1.07 17.78
C ILE A 150 -12.12 1.28 19.26
N ARG A 151 -11.05 1.25 20.06
CA ARG A 151 -11.10 1.51 21.50
C ARG A 151 -10.65 2.93 21.80
N THR A 152 -11.32 3.55 22.76
CA THR A 152 -10.93 4.86 23.29
C THR A 152 -9.97 4.63 24.46
N VAL A 153 -8.84 5.30 24.44
CA VAL A 153 -7.94 5.41 25.58
C VAL A 153 -8.14 6.80 26.18
N HIS A 154 -8.87 6.84 27.29
CA HIS A 154 -9.34 8.09 27.89
C HIS A 154 -8.18 9.06 28.17
N GLY A 155 -8.36 10.33 27.81
CA GLY A 155 -7.33 11.36 27.95
C GLY A 155 -6.17 11.28 26.95
N ILE A 156 -6.10 10.25 26.09
CA ILE A 156 -5.00 10.06 25.15
C ILE A 156 -5.50 10.10 23.70
N GLY A 157 -6.37 9.16 23.32
CA GLY A 157 -6.84 9.04 21.94
C GLY A 157 -7.43 7.68 21.62
N TYR A 158 -7.03 7.09 20.50
CA TYR A 158 -7.69 5.90 19.94
C TYR A 158 -6.71 4.82 19.51
N THR A 159 -7.14 3.57 19.59
CA THR A 159 -6.41 2.40 19.10
C THR A 159 -7.40 1.37 18.53
N LEU A 160 -6.90 0.37 17.83
CA LEU A 160 -7.74 -0.74 17.38
C LEU A 160 -8.12 -1.65 18.56
N GLY A 161 -9.30 -2.25 18.44
CA GLY A 161 -9.78 -3.35 19.28
C GLY A 161 -8.91 -4.58 19.17
N GLU A 162 -9.13 -5.54 20.07
CA GLU A 162 -8.56 -6.88 19.92
C GLU A 162 -9.24 -7.60 18.74
N LYS A 163 -8.52 -8.53 18.10
CA LYS A 163 -8.93 -9.18 16.84
C LYS A 163 -10.05 -10.18 17.01
#